data_AF-A0AAD7GHK7-F1
#
_entry.id   AF-A0AAD7GHK7-F1
#
_cell.length_a   1.000
_cell.length_b   1.000
_cell.length_c   1.000
_cell.angle_alpha   90.00
_cell.angle_beta   90.00
_cell.angle_gamma   90.00
#
_symmetry.space_group_name_H-M   'P 1'
#
loop_
_entity.id
_entity.type
_entity.pdbx_description
1 polymer ?
#
loop_
_entity_poly.entity_id
_entity_poly.type
_entity_poly.pdbx_seq_one_letter_code
_entity_poly.pdbx_strand_id
1 'polypeptide(L)'
;MASSFNLTIDDSSPLILYEPSGAWQDALSTDTAGLAYTGGTLHTTAAPGATATINFNGTGISIYGGRRPEYGRYTMTVDGSVIVDSTATDTGIEVQQVLGSASGLTNGQHTAVLTCTGVGMDIDWVNVDTQIGSAGSTTTSTVFDDTNSALTYVGPWDTSDKAIYLNSTLHYTQAAGAAASLAFSGNAVAIYGTVSPTHNNIQVSIDGKTTMVNGGSTYTTALHAQTLLYYANDLDASQHMLIITNPAQQTGGPFIDLDSITVYSASSLDPTPSALANQAAGTSSSSRSGPSSALSTKAMIGIVVGVVFVVLVLLAVIMLLVLRRKRRAQRQTMDVDPKTPVDAELPLQAPNMRFTPISPQQPMPTFSRLATRTSMHSIAPSYYASNNASSSSFDSTTPMMLPPDVPTLGLPRVPTRAPSRSGAQQGLMVSPDAYRYSGTC
;
A
#
# COMPACT_ATOMS: atom_id res chain seq x y z
N MET A 1 18.26 -28.34 17.31
CA MET A 1 18.15 -27.13 16.47
C MET A 1 16.82 -26.48 16.80
N ALA A 2 16.73 -25.14 16.91
CA ALA A 2 15.41 -24.52 17.10
C ALA A 2 14.61 -24.61 15.80
N SER A 3 13.30 -24.41 15.89
CA SER A 3 12.40 -24.80 14.82
C SER A 3 12.51 -23.85 13.64
N SER A 4 12.93 -24.36 12.49
CA SER A 4 13.21 -23.57 11.28
C SER A 4 12.19 -23.85 10.18
N PHE A 5 11.81 -22.81 9.44
CA PHE A 5 11.02 -22.92 8.23
C PHE A 5 11.44 -21.88 7.20
N ASN A 6 11.15 -22.15 5.94
CA ASN A 6 11.47 -21.25 4.85
C ASN A 6 10.28 -20.31 4.58
N LEU A 7 10.54 -19.01 4.59
CA LEU A 7 9.58 -17.97 4.21
C LEU A 7 9.88 -17.55 2.77
N THR A 8 8.94 -17.80 1.87
CA THR A 8 9.02 -17.35 0.47
C THR A 8 8.42 -15.96 0.33
N ILE A 9 9.18 -15.07 -0.31
CA ILE A 9 8.85 -13.68 -0.59
C ILE A 9 8.90 -13.53 -2.11
N ASP A 10 7.73 -13.38 -2.71
CA ASP A 10 7.55 -13.18 -4.16
C ASP A 10 8.12 -11.83 -4.62
N ASP A 11 8.49 -11.69 -5.90
CA ASP A 11 9.04 -10.44 -6.46
C ASP A 11 8.08 -9.25 -6.29
N SER A 12 6.77 -9.50 -6.26
CA SER A 12 5.73 -8.50 -6.03
C SER A 12 5.58 -8.08 -4.56
N SER A 13 6.25 -8.75 -3.62
CA SER A 13 6.10 -8.48 -2.19
C SER A 13 6.71 -7.13 -1.79
N PRO A 14 6.01 -6.33 -0.95
CA PRO A 14 6.56 -5.10 -0.39
C PRO A 14 7.69 -5.33 0.63
N LEU A 15 8.03 -6.59 0.93
CA LEU A 15 9.22 -6.95 1.72
C LEU A 15 10.52 -6.78 0.91
N ILE A 16 10.42 -6.61 -0.42
CA ILE A 16 11.53 -6.27 -1.28
C ILE A 16 11.45 -4.76 -1.60
N LEU A 17 12.42 -4.00 -1.10
CA LEU A 17 12.52 -2.59 -1.38
C LEU A 17 13.35 -2.36 -2.64
N TYR A 18 12.69 -1.97 -3.72
CA TYR A 18 13.31 -1.60 -4.98
C TYR A 18 13.72 -0.12 -5.03
N GLU A 19 14.99 0.15 -5.26
CA GLU A 19 15.54 1.51 -5.33
C GLU A 19 16.48 1.73 -6.53
N PRO A 20 16.60 2.97 -7.03
CA PRO A 20 15.67 4.07 -6.77
C PRO A 20 14.28 3.76 -7.36
N SER A 21 13.24 4.46 -6.89
CA SER A 21 11.87 4.27 -7.38
C SER A 21 11.82 4.38 -8.92
N GLY A 22 11.18 3.39 -9.56
CA GLY A 22 11.07 3.28 -11.02
C GLY A 22 12.27 2.67 -11.74
N ALA A 23 13.37 2.34 -11.04
CA ALA A 23 14.50 1.63 -11.65
C ALA A 23 14.24 0.14 -11.87
N TRP A 24 13.34 -0.43 -11.08
CA TRP A 24 12.81 -1.78 -11.28
C TRP A 24 11.42 -1.70 -11.91
N GLN A 25 11.13 -2.65 -12.79
CA GLN A 25 9.90 -2.73 -13.55
C GLN A 25 9.23 -4.08 -13.27
N ASP A 26 8.02 -4.01 -12.70
CA ASP A 26 7.09 -5.14 -12.64
C ASP A 26 6.73 -5.59 -14.06
N ALA A 27 6.95 -6.86 -14.36
CA ALA A 27 6.70 -7.44 -15.65
C ALA A 27 5.98 -8.78 -15.50
N LEU A 28 5.08 -9.06 -16.45
CA LEU A 28 4.70 -10.42 -16.76
C LEU A 28 5.81 -11.05 -17.57
N SER A 29 6.13 -12.33 -17.34
CA SER A 29 7.01 -13.02 -18.27
C SER A 29 6.37 -13.09 -19.65
N THR A 30 7.07 -12.57 -20.66
CA THR A 30 6.63 -12.62 -22.06
C THR A 30 7.19 -13.80 -22.84
N ASP A 31 8.08 -14.60 -22.22
CA ASP A 31 8.63 -15.81 -22.82
C ASP A 31 8.20 -17.07 -22.07
N THR A 32 8.28 -18.21 -22.78
CA THR A 32 7.86 -19.52 -22.28
C THR A 32 8.64 -19.95 -21.04
N ALA A 33 9.89 -19.51 -20.88
CA ALA A 33 10.71 -19.92 -19.75
C ALA A 33 10.27 -19.20 -18.46
N GLY A 34 10.03 -17.89 -18.51
CA GLY A 34 9.55 -17.15 -17.34
C GLY A 34 8.08 -17.42 -16.99
N LEU A 35 7.32 -18.16 -17.81
CA LEU A 35 6.06 -18.76 -17.33
C LEU A 35 6.28 -19.77 -16.19
N ALA A 36 7.52 -20.25 -16.01
CA ALA A 36 7.88 -21.08 -14.88
C ALA A 36 8.19 -20.24 -13.62
N TYR A 37 8.27 -18.91 -13.69
CA TYR A 37 8.42 -18.08 -12.50
C TYR A 37 7.22 -18.19 -11.56
N THR A 38 7.46 -17.89 -10.29
CA THR A 38 6.40 -17.86 -9.30
C THR A 38 5.40 -16.78 -9.71
N GLY A 39 4.10 -17.14 -9.78
CA GLY A 39 3.08 -16.24 -10.31
C GLY A 39 3.18 -15.91 -11.82
N GLY A 40 4.21 -16.38 -12.52
CA GLY A 40 4.54 -15.97 -13.89
C GLY A 40 5.03 -14.51 -14.00
N THR A 41 5.52 -13.95 -12.89
CA THR A 41 5.91 -12.55 -12.74
C THR A 41 7.41 -12.43 -12.45
N LEU A 42 7.92 -11.21 -12.65
CA LEU A 42 9.30 -10.86 -12.33
C LEU A 42 9.43 -9.35 -12.17
N HIS A 43 10.35 -8.93 -11.31
CA HIS A 43 10.83 -7.55 -11.29
C HIS A 43 12.16 -7.48 -12.00
N THR A 44 12.24 -6.63 -13.02
CA THR A 44 13.45 -6.49 -13.85
C THR A 44 14.08 -5.12 -13.69
N THR A 45 15.39 -5.03 -13.84
CA THR A 45 16.09 -3.76 -13.98
C THR A 45 17.16 -3.82 -15.03
N ALA A 46 17.35 -2.71 -15.74
CA ALA A 46 18.49 -2.49 -16.63
C ALA A 46 19.38 -1.33 -16.15
N ALA A 47 19.10 -0.77 -14.96
CA ALA A 47 19.76 0.41 -14.45
C ALA A 47 20.95 0.02 -13.55
N PRO A 48 22.21 0.32 -13.95
CA PRO A 48 23.34 0.15 -13.05
C PRO A 48 23.15 0.98 -11.78
N GLY A 49 23.41 0.37 -10.63
CA GLY A 49 23.20 0.94 -9.30
C GLY A 49 21.80 0.73 -8.73
N ALA A 50 20.85 0.16 -9.47
CA ALA A 50 19.55 -0.21 -8.93
C ALA A 50 19.69 -1.38 -7.93
N THR A 51 18.95 -1.29 -6.82
CA THR A 51 19.03 -2.23 -5.71
C THR A 51 17.69 -2.85 -5.38
N ALA A 52 17.70 -4.11 -4.95
CA ALA A 52 16.61 -4.76 -4.25
C ALA A 52 17.09 -5.10 -2.83
N THR A 53 16.47 -4.48 -1.83
CA THR A 53 16.86 -4.59 -0.42
C THR A 53 15.84 -5.40 0.36
N ILE A 54 16.30 -6.42 1.08
CA ILE A 54 15.48 -7.28 1.92
C ILE A 54 16.00 -7.19 3.35
N ASN A 55 15.16 -6.64 4.24
CA ASN A 55 15.40 -6.71 5.67
C ASN A 55 14.68 -7.94 6.21
N PHE A 56 15.43 -8.88 6.76
CA PHE A 56 14.89 -10.15 7.22
C PHE A 56 15.38 -10.47 8.62
N ASN A 57 14.70 -11.43 9.24
CA ASN A 57 15.13 -12.00 10.50
C ASN A 57 15.16 -13.51 10.35
N GLY A 58 16.34 -14.09 10.50
CA GLY A 58 16.56 -15.51 10.22
C GLY A 58 18.03 -15.89 10.22
N THR A 59 18.31 -17.09 9.75
CA THR A 59 19.65 -17.72 9.72
C THR A 59 20.22 -17.83 8.31
N GLY A 60 19.46 -17.44 7.30
CA GLY A 60 19.86 -17.54 5.90
C GLY A 60 18.89 -16.86 4.96
N ILE A 61 19.37 -16.58 3.75
CA ILE A 61 18.60 -15.98 2.67
C ILE A 61 19.13 -16.49 1.34
N SER A 62 18.24 -16.74 0.39
CA SER A 62 18.59 -17.04 -1.01
C SER A 62 17.70 -16.22 -1.94
N ILE A 63 18.30 -15.54 -2.92
CA ILE A 63 17.58 -14.74 -3.93
C ILE A 63 17.63 -15.47 -5.27
N TYR A 64 16.48 -15.58 -5.92
CA TYR A 64 16.30 -16.30 -7.17
C TYR A 64 15.85 -15.37 -8.29
N GLY A 65 16.28 -15.68 -9.50
CA GLY A 65 15.90 -14.99 -10.73
C GLY A 65 16.35 -15.79 -11.94
N GLY A 66 16.69 -15.10 -13.01
CA GLY A 66 17.06 -15.66 -14.30
C GLY A 66 18.51 -15.38 -14.66
N ARG A 67 19.00 -16.20 -15.58
CA ARG A 67 20.23 -15.96 -16.33
C ARG A 67 19.92 -15.94 -17.81
N ARG A 68 20.38 -14.91 -18.49
CA ARG A 68 20.00 -14.62 -19.88
C ARG A 68 21.15 -13.98 -20.66
N PRO A 69 21.18 -14.09 -22.00
CA PRO A 69 22.23 -13.47 -22.81
C PRO A 69 22.34 -11.95 -22.67
N GLU A 70 21.23 -11.27 -22.41
CA GLU A 70 21.13 -9.82 -22.27
C GLU A 70 21.37 -9.31 -20.85
N TYR A 71 21.50 -10.20 -19.86
CA TYR A 71 21.76 -9.84 -18.47
C TYR A 71 23.24 -9.63 -18.20
N GLY A 72 23.53 -8.96 -17.10
CA GLY A 72 24.85 -8.43 -16.81
C GLY A 72 25.28 -8.66 -15.37
N ARG A 73 26.29 -7.89 -14.97
CA ARG A 73 26.90 -8.02 -13.65
C ARG A 73 25.97 -7.58 -12.53
N TYR A 74 26.11 -8.24 -11.39
CA TYR A 74 25.45 -7.86 -10.15
C TYR A 74 26.33 -8.21 -8.96
N THR A 75 26.04 -7.58 -7.82
CA THR A 75 26.64 -7.92 -6.53
C THR A 75 25.53 -8.19 -5.52
N MET A 76 25.78 -9.12 -4.59
CA MET A 76 24.93 -9.31 -3.41
C MET A 76 25.75 -9.07 -2.15
N THR A 77 25.23 -8.25 -1.25
CA THR A 77 25.77 -8.08 0.10
C THR A 77 24.82 -8.59 1.15
N VAL A 78 25.35 -9.13 2.24
CA VAL A 78 24.61 -9.38 3.49
C VAL A 78 25.34 -8.66 4.61
N ASP A 79 24.62 -7.81 5.34
CA ASP A 79 25.14 -6.93 6.41
C ASP A 79 26.36 -6.10 5.98
N GLY A 80 26.31 -5.59 4.74
CA GLY A 80 27.37 -4.80 4.12
C GLY A 80 28.57 -5.62 3.61
N SER A 81 28.62 -6.93 3.86
CA SER A 81 29.67 -7.81 3.34
C SER A 81 29.28 -8.37 1.98
N VAL A 82 30.14 -8.21 0.97
CA VAL A 82 29.93 -8.79 -0.36
C VAL A 82 30.06 -10.31 -0.27
N ILE A 83 28.99 -11.02 -0.63
CA ILE A 83 28.95 -12.49 -0.70
C ILE A 83 28.89 -13.00 -2.15
N VAL A 84 28.44 -12.16 -3.08
CA VAL A 84 28.45 -12.45 -4.53
C VAL A 84 28.90 -11.22 -5.30
N ASP A 85 29.80 -11.42 -6.26
CA ASP A 85 30.14 -10.48 -7.34
C ASP A 85 30.27 -11.30 -8.62
N SER A 86 29.21 -11.31 -9.43
CA SER A 86 29.05 -12.26 -10.53
C SER A 86 28.31 -11.62 -11.71
N THR A 87 27.94 -12.44 -12.69
CA THR A 87 27.07 -12.05 -13.81
C THR A 87 25.86 -12.98 -13.91
N ALA A 88 24.74 -12.42 -14.33
CA ALA A 88 23.54 -13.17 -14.72
C ALA A 88 23.55 -13.45 -16.24
N THR A 89 24.63 -13.14 -16.95
CA THR A 89 24.80 -13.51 -18.36
C THR A 89 24.91 -15.02 -18.53
N ASP A 90 24.11 -15.60 -19.42
CA ASP A 90 24.29 -16.97 -19.91
C ASP A 90 24.05 -17.06 -21.43
N THR A 91 24.49 -18.13 -22.07
CA THR A 91 24.26 -18.43 -23.48
C THR A 91 22.81 -18.78 -23.80
N GLY A 92 22.05 -19.26 -22.82
CA GLY A 92 20.64 -19.59 -22.91
C GLY A 92 19.79 -18.81 -21.90
N ILE A 93 18.48 -19.08 -21.92
CA ILE A 93 17.55 -18.57 -20.90
C ILE A 93 17.40 -19.66 -19.83
N GLU A 94 17.90 -19.36 -18.63
CA GLU A 94 17.69 -20.18 -17.44
C GLU A 94 16.88 -19.36 -16.43
N VAL A 95 15.82 -19.95 -15.89
CA VAL A 95 14.95 -19.33 -14.87
C VAL A 95 15.12 -20.07 -13.55
N GLN A 96 14.61 -19.52 -12.45
CA GLN A 96 14.66 -20.14 -11.11
C GLN A 96 16.09 -20.39 -10.60
N GLN A 97 17.05 -19.58 -11.05
CA GLN A 97 18.46 -19.69 -10.69
C GLN A 97 18.78 -18.91 -9.42
N VAL A 98 19.62 -19.48 -8.57
CA VAL A 98 20.15 -18.77 -7.39
C VAL A 98 21.11 -17.68 -7.87
N LEU A 99 20.76 -16.43 -7.58
CA LEU A 99 21.63 -15.26 -7.79
C LEU A 99 22.59 -15.07 -6.61
N GLY A 100 22.15 -15.40 -5.40
CA GLY A 100 23.04 -15.43 -4.25
C GLY A 100 22.39 -16.05 -3.03
N SER A 101 23.21 -16.58 -2.13
CA SER A 101 22.76 -17.26 -0.92
C SER A 101 23.73 -17.04 0.24
N ALA A 102 23.18 -16.78 1.42
CA ALA A 102 23.88 -16.80 2.70
C ALA A 102 23.19 -17.78 3.64
N SER A 103 23.97 -18.54 4.41
CA SER A 103 23.46 -19.48 5.41
C SER A 103 24.38 -19.49 6.63
N GLY A 104 23.89 -20.04 7.74
CA GLY A 104 24.64 -20.09 8.99
C GLY A 104 24.79 -18.72 9.67
N LEU A 105 23.93 -17.76 9.31
CA LEU A 105 23.84 -16.48 10.02
C LEU A 105 23.28 -16.73 11.43
N THR A 106 23.64 -15.85 12.36
CA THR A 106 23.01 -15.84 13.68
C THR A 106 21.53 -15.54 13.54
N ASN A 107 20.64 -16.27 14.22
CA ASN A 107 19.23 -15.90 14.17
C ASN A 107 19.02 -14.48 14.71
N GLY A 108 18.52 -13.58 13.86
CA GLY A 108 18.39 -12.17 14.17
C GLY A 108 18.20 -11.34 12.91
N GLN A 109 18.15 -10.03 13.10
CA GLN A 109 17.92 -9.08 12.01
C GLN A 109 19.16 -8.95 11.10
N HIS A 110 18.94 -9.05 9.80
CA HIS A 110 19.93 -8.94 8.74
C HIS A 110 19.41 -8.09 7.58
N THR A 111 20.33 -7.55 6.79
CA THR A 111 20.00 -6.82 5.55
C THR A 111 20.74 -7.43 4.37
N ALA A 112 19.99 -7.95 3.40
CA ALA A 112 20.51 -8.35 2.11
C ALA A 112 20.23 -7.28 1.06
N VAL A 113 21.21 -7.00 0.21
CA VAL A 113 21.07 -6.05 -0.92
C VAL A 113 21.61 -6.70 -2.17
N LEU A 114 20.73 -6.89 -3.16
CA LEU A 114 21.12 -7.26 -4.52
C LEU A 114 21.25 -5.97 -5.35
N THR A 115 22.38 -5.77 -6.00
CA THR A 115 22.67 -4.56 -6.78
C THR A 115 22.99 -4.92 -8.23
N CYS A 116 22.26 -4.34 -9.18
CA CYS A 116 22.62 -4.40 -10.59
C CYS A 116 23.87 -3.55 -10.81
N THR A 117 24.99 -4.13 -11.24
CA THR A 117 26.25 -3.39 -11.51
C THR A 117 26.58 -3.33 -13.00
N GLY A 118 25.95 -4.16 -13.81
CA GLY A 118 25.99 -4.15 -15.27
C GLY A 118 24.66 -3.71 -15.87
N VAL A 119 24.23 -4.38 -16.94
CA VAL A 119 22.97 -4.15 -17.63
C VAL A 119 22.09 -5.37 -17.50
N GLY A 120 20.84 -5.22 -17.08
CA GLY A 120 19.87 -6.31 -17.08
C GLY A 120 20.04 -7.31 -15.93
N MET A 121 19.01 -7.45 -15.13
CA MET A 121 18.78 -8.59 -14.24
C MET A 121 17.30 -8.64 -13.85
N ASP A 122 16.89 -9.75 -13.26
CA ASP A 122 15.55 -9.91 -12.68
C ASP A 122 15.61 -10.58 -11.29
N ILE A 123 14.49 -10.49 -10.58
CA ILE A 123 14.19 -11.25 -9.37
C ILE A 123 12.82 -11.90 -9.59
N ASP A 124 12.73 -13.17 -9.20
CA ASP A 124 11.48 -13.95 -9.19
C ASP A 124 11.01 -14.17 -7.75
N TRP A 125 11.88 -14.69 -6.86
CA TRP A 125 11.54 -14.76 -5.44
C TRP A 125 12.77 -14.76 -4.53
N VAL A 126 12.50 -14.59 -3.24
CA VAL A 126 13.47 -14.68 -2.15
C VAL A 126 12.99 -15.71 -1.14
N ASN A 127 13.89 -16.57 -0.69
CA ASN A 127 13.66 -17.50 0.40
C ASN A 127 14.46 -17.06 1.63
N VAL A 128 13.80 -16.92 2.77
CA VAL A 128 14.44 -16.64 4.05
C VAL A 128 14.34 -17.86 4.95
N ASP A 129 15.47 -18.33 5.47
CA ASP A 129 15.49 -19.37 6.50
C ASP A 129 15.21 -18.73 7.85
N THR A 130 13.98 -18.87 8.32
CA THR A 130 13.52 -18.29 9.59
C THR A 130 13.59 -19.31 10.71
N GLN A 131 13.71 -18.83 11.94
CA GLN A 131 13.71 -19.68 13.13
C GLN A 131 12.82 -19.10 14.21
N ILE A 132 12.05 -19.97 14.87
CA ILE A 132 11.18 -19.63 15.99
C ILE A 132 11.35 -20.60 17.16
N GLY A 133 11.09 -20.10 18.36
CA GLY A 133 11.16 -20.87 19.60
C GLY A 133 12.57 -21.31 20.00
N SER A 134 12.63 -22.21 20.97
CA SER A 134 13.91 -22.71 21.53
C SER A 134 14.40 -23.95 20.80
N ALA A 135 15.68 -24.30 21.01
CA ALA A 135 16.27 -25.51 20.45
C ALA A 135 15.46 -26.76 20.82
N GLY A 136 15.08 -27.55 19.81
CA GLY A 136 14.26 -28.76 20.00
C GLY A 136 12.75 -28.52 19.92
N SER A 137 12.30 -27.29 19.66
CA SER A 137 10.88 -27.02 19.38
C SER A 137 10.49 -27.52 18.00
N THR A 138 9.21 -27.83 17.83
CA THR A 138 8.57 -28.11 16.54
C THR A 138 7.69 -26.93 16.12
N THR A 139 7.75 -26.54 14.85
CA THR A 139 6.90 -25.47 14.27
C THR A 139 5.60 -26.07 13.81
N THR A 140 4.50 -25.44 14.19
CA THR A 140 3.20 -25.60 13.56
C THR A 140 2.78 -24.27 12.94
N SER A 141 1.97 -24.33 11.89
CA SER A 141 1.32 -23.16 11.29
C SER A 141 -0.19 -23.32 11.33
N THR A 142 -0.90 -22.21 11.52
CA THR A 142 -2.36 -22.12 11.42
C THR A 142 -2.71 -21.02 10.45
N VAL A 143 -3.50 -21.35 9.42
CA VAL A 143 -3.96 -20.40 8.40
C VAL A 143 -5.37 -19.93 8.76
N PHE A 144 -5.54 -18.63 8.81
CA PHE A 144 -6.81 -17.93 8.98
C PHE A 144 -7.14 -17.27 7.65
N ASP A 145 -8.02 -17.92 6.89
CA ASP A 145 -8.67 -17.37 5.70
C ASP A 145 -9.41 -16.06 6.02
N ASP A 146 -9.58 -15.16 5.05
CA ASP A 146 -10.29 -13.88 5.20
C ASP A 146 -11.74 -14.05 5.72
N THR A 147 -12.35 -15.20 5.46
CA THR A 147 -13.69 -15.55 5.97
C THR A 147 -13.71 -16.21 7.35
N ASN A 148 -12.54 -16.46 7.95
CA ASN A 148 -12.44 -17.13 9.25
C ASN A 148 -13.12 -16.32 10.36
N SER A 149 -13.95 -16.99 11.17
CA SER A 149 -14.75 -16.34 12.22
C SER A 149 -13.94 -15.78 13.40
N ALA A 150 -12.65 -16.09 13.49
CA ALA A 150 -11.72 -15.44 14.43
C ALA A 150 -11.36 -14.00 14.01
N LEU A 151 -11.55 -13.64 12.73
CA LEU A 151 -11.34 -12.29 12.24
C LEU A 151 -12.53 -11.39 12.57
N THR A 152 -12.23 -10.18 13.03
CA THR A 152 -13.24 -9.13 13.25
C THR A 152 -12.99 -7.96 12.31
N TYR A 153 -14.00 -7.61 11.53
CA TYR A 153 -13.99 -6.48 10.61
C TYR A 153 -14.79 -5.31 11.18
N VAL A 154 -14.23 -4.10 11.04
CA VAL A 154 -14.84 -2.82 11.42
C VAL A 154 -14.84 -1.90 10.21
N GLY A 155 -15.96 -1.19 10.01
CA GLY A 155 -16.18 -0.40 8.80
C GLY A 155 -16.75 -1.24 7.65
N PRO A 156 -17.06 -0.62 6.50
CA PRO A 156 -17.57 -1.34 5.35
C PRO A 156 -16.43 -2.12 4.66
N TRP A 157 -16.64 -3.42 4.50
CA TRP A 157 -15.80 -4.32 3.71
C TRP A 157 -16.69 -5.03 2.69
N ASP A 158 -16.20 -5.15 1.47
CA ASP A 158 -16.81 -5.90 0.39
C ASP A 158 -16.03 -7.21 0.18
N THR A 159 -16.59 -8.14 -0.58
CA THR A 159 -15.94 -9.43 -0.88
C THR A 159 -15.76 -9.68 -2.37
N SER A 160 -14.77 -10.50 -2.71
CA SER A 160 -14.52 -11.02 -4.06
C SER A 160 -14.38 -12.54 -4.02
N ASP A 161 -14.84 -13.23 -5.07
CA ASP A 161 -14.99 -14.69 -5.11
C ASP A 161 -14.12 -15.38 -6.17
N LYS A 162 -12.97 -14.79 -6.50
CA LYS A 162 -12.13 -15.27 -7.60
C LYS A 162 -11.19 -16.39 -7.16
N ALA A 163 -11.00 -17.35 -8.04
CA ALA A 163 -10.13 -18.52 -7.84
C ALA A 163 -8.63 -18.20 -7.64
N ILE A 164 -8.22 -16.95 -7.82
CA ILE A 164 -6.84 -16.50 -7.58
C ILE A 164 -6.54 -16.23 -6.10
N TYR A 165 -7.57 -16.16 -5.24
CA TYR A 165 -7.43 -15.94 -3.80
C TYR A 165 -7.48 -17.27 -3.03
N LEU A 166 -6.99 -17.28 -1.79
CA LEU A 166 -7.11 -18.45 -0.93
C LEU A 166 -8.59 -18.79 -0.75
N ASN A 167 -8.94 -20.07 -0.92
CA ASN A 167 -10.33 -20.56 -0.88
C ASN A 167 -11.32 -19.80 -1.78
N SER A 168 -10.82 -19.10 -2.80
CA SER A 168 -11.60 -18.23 -3.68
C SER A 168 -12.36 -17.12 -2.94
N THR A 169 -11.81 -16.58 -1.86
CA THR A 169 -12.42 -15.48 -1.09
C THR A 169 -11.41 -14.37 -0.83
N LEU A 170 -11.89 -13.13 -0.80
CA LEU A 170 -11.09 -11.96 -0.44
C LEU A 170 -11.99 -10.90 0.18
N HIS A 171 -11.57 -10.30 1.30
CA HIS A 171 -12.20 -9.11 1.85
C HIS A 171 -11.40 -7.87 1.47
N TYR A 172 -12.06 -6.84 0.92
CA TYR A 172 -11.41 -5.58 0.56
C TYR A 172 -12.22 -4.37 1.00
N THR A 173 -11.55 -3.22 1.13
CA THR A 173 -12.21 -1.97 1.51
C THR A 173 -11.53 -0.76 0.89
N GLN A 174 -12.33 0.28 0.67
CA GLN A 174 -11.89 1.62 0.25
C GLN A 174 -12.07 2.67 1.36
N ALA A 175 -12.69 2.27 2.47
CA ALA A 175 -13.08 3.19 3.52
C ALA A 175 -11.92 3.47 4.46
N ALA A 176 -11.47 4.72 4.50
CA ALA A 176 -10.51 5.19 5.47
C ALA A 176 -10.96 4.86 6.91
N GLY A 177 -10.07 4.21 7.67
CA GLY A 177 -10.31 3.75 9.03
C GLY A 177 -11.03 2.41 9.15
N ALA A 178 -11.44 1.78 8.05
CA ALA A 178 -11.89 0.39 8.08
C ALA A 178 -10.70 -0.53 8.46
N ALA A 179 -10.98 -1.54 9.28
CA ALA A 179 -9.95 -2.40 9.85
C ALA A 179 -10.40 -3.86 9.96
N ALA A 180 -9.44 -4.77 9.87
CA ALA A 180 -9.56 -6.18 10.20
C ALA A 180 -8.66 -6.48 11.40
N SER A 181 -9.06 -7.38 12.30
CA SER A 181 -8.28 -7.72 13.48
C SER A 181 -8.34 -9.20 13.83
N LEU A 182 -7.24 -9.70 14.38
CA LEU A 182 -7.07 -11.08 14.83
C LEU A 182 -6.34 -11.08 16.18
N ALA A 183 -6.95 -11.71 17.18
CA ALA A 183 -6.23 -12.11 18.39
C ALA A 183 -5.62 -13.50 18.17
N PHE A 184 -4.31 -13.63 18.33
CA PHE A 184 -3.59 -14.89 18.09
C PHE A 184 -2.55 -15.17 19.16
N SER A 185 -2.12 -16.43 19.26
CA SER A 185 -0.93 -16.80 20.03
C SER A 185 0.03 -17.54 19.10
N GLY A 186 1.27 -17.09 19.06
CA GLY A 186 2.29 -17.64 18.18
C GLY A 186 3.51 -16.73 18.09
N ASN A 187 4.61 -17.31 17.62
CA ASN A 187 5.92 -16.68 17.59
C ASN A 187 6.21 -15.88 16.32
N ALA A 188 5.40 -16.08 15.27
CA ALA A 188 5.45 -15.29 14.05
C ALA A 188 4.08 -15.20 13.39
N VAL A 189 3.89 -14.18 12.58
CA VAL A 189 2.69 -13.95 11.79
C VAL A 189 3.05 -13.44 10.39
N ALA A 190 2.41 -14.01 9.39
CA ALA A 190 2.47 -13.61 7.99
C ALA A 190 1.08 -13.14 7.52
N ILE A 191 1.01 -12.03 6.80
CA ILE A 191 -0.23 -11.46 6.26
C ILE A 191 -0.15 -11.52 4.74
N TYR A 192 -1.17 -12.10 4.13
CA TYR A 192 -1.29 -12.24 2.68
C TYR A 192 -2.51 -11.48 2.17
N GLY A 193 -2.37 -10.95 0.97
CA GLY A 193 -3.40 -10.22 0.25
C GLY A 193 -3.00 -10.05 -1.20
N THR A 194 -3.40 -8.92 -1.77
CA THR A 194 -2.95 -8.51 -3.10
C THR A 194 -2.08 -7.27 -3.03
N VAL A 195 -1.31 -7.01 -4.08
CA VAL A 195 -0.72 -5.71 -4.35
C VAL A 195 -1.13 -5.26 -5.74
N SER A 196 -1.38 -3.96 -5.93
CA SER A 196 -1.75 -3.44 -7.25
C SER A 196 -1.55 -1.92 -7.40
N PRO A 197 -1.60 -1.38 -8.63
CA PRO A 197 -1.56 0.06 -8.86
C PRO A 197 -2.66 0.88 -8.17
N THR A 198 -3.78 0.26 -7.77
CA THR A 198 -4.90 0.97 -7.14
C THR A 198 -4.97 0.80 -5.62
N HIS A 199 -3.95 0.18 -5.03
CA HIS A 199 -3.90 0.04 -3.59
C HIS A 199 -3.45 1.31 -2.90
N ASN A 200 -3.89 1.43 -1.66
CA ASN A 200 -3.32 2.31 -0.67
C ASN A 200 -2.19 1.56 0.07
N ASN A 201 -1.32 2.31 0.75
CA ASN A 201 -0.48 1.71 1.78
C ASN A 201 -1.35 1.17 2.91
N ILE A 202 -0.92 0.06 3.49
CA ILE A 202 -1.64 -0.67 4.55
C ILE A 202 -0.99 -0.33 5.88
N GLN A 203 -1.80 -0.01 6.89
CA GLN A 203 -1.31 0.15 8.25
C GLN A 203 -1.47 -1.16 9.02
N VAL A 204 -0.36 -1.79 9.39
CA VAL A 204 -0.33 -3.02 10.19
C VAL A 204 0.10 -2.69 11.61
N SER A 205 -0.59 -3.20 12.62
CA SER A 205 -0.25 -3.03 14.02
C SER A 205 -0.25 -4.37 14.75
N ILE A 206 0.83 -4.67 15.47
CA ILE A 206 0.91 -5.80 16.42
C ILE A 206 1.13 -5.20 17.81
N ASP A 207 0.20 -5.47 18.74
CA ASP A 207 0.24 -4.99 20.13
C ASP A 207 0.43 -3.46 20.28
N GLY A 208 -0.14 -2.72 19.33
CA GLY A 208 -0.07 -1.26 19.27
C GLY A 208 1.19 -0.71 18.59
N LYS A 209 2.15 -1.55 18.18
CA LYS A 209 3.29 -1.13 17.36
C LYS A 209 2.89 -1.16 15.88
N THR A 210 2.93 0.00 15.25
CA THR A 210 2.46 0.19 13.87
C THR A 210 3.59 0.24 12.85
N THR A 211 3.35 -0.39 11.69
CA THR A 211 4.19 -0.37 10.48
C THR A 211 3.33 0.00 9.27
N MET A 212 3.85 0.84 8.38
CA MET A 212 3.23 1.10 7.08
C MET A 212 3.82 0.17 6.04
N VAL A 213 2.96 -0.52 5.31
CA VAL A 213 3.30 -1.45 4.23
C VAL A 213 2.88 -0.83 2.90
N ASN A 214 3.72 -0.93 1.87
CA ASN A 214 3.36 -0.46 0.54
C ASN A 214 2.36 -1.43 -0.11
N GLY A 215 1.24 -0.92 -0.62
CA GLY A 215 0.21 -1.74 -1.27
C GLY A 215 0.48 -2.05 -2.75
N GLY A 216 1.60 -1.60 -3.31
CA GLY A 216 1.96 -1.86 -4.72
C GLY A 216 1.88 -0.64 -5.63
N SER A 217 1.24 0.45 -5.20
CA SER A 217 0.92 1.59 -6.09
C SER A 217 2.11 2.30 -6.72
N THR A 218 3.31 2.11 -6.18
CA THR A 218 4.55 2.74 -6.66
C THR A 218 5.50 1.79 -7.37
N TYR A 219 5.24 0.48 -7.39
CA TYR A 219 6.19 -0.50 -7.90
C TYR A 219 5.55 -1.63 -8.72
N THR A 220 4.22 -1.83 -8.64
CA THR A 220 3.51 -2.79 -9.49
C THR A 220 2.75 -2.10 -10.63
N THR A 221 2.52 -2.84 -11.70
CA THR A 221 1.74 -2.44 -12.88
C THR A 221 0.48 -3.30 -13.07
N ALA A 222 0.41 -4.45 -12.39
CA ALA A 222 -0.73 -5.36 -12.39
C ALA A 222 -1.13 -5.76 -10.96
N LEU A 223 -2.25 -6.49 -10.84
CA LEU A 223 -2.62 -7.13 -9.58
C LEU A 223 -1.82 -8.42 -9.41
N HIS A 224 -1.15 -8.55 -8.28
CA HIS A 224 -0.52 -9.77 -7.82
C HIS A 224 -1.30 -10.28 -6.61
N ALA A 225 -1.75 -11.53 -6.64
CA ALA A 225 -2.57 -12.14 -5.59
C ALA A 225 -1.73 -13.10 -4.74
N GLN A 226 -2.21 -13.43 -3.53
CA GLN A 226 -1.50 -14.28 -2.56
C GLN A 226 -0.09 -13.75 -2.23
N THR A 227 0.10 -12.44 -2.32
CA THR A 227 1.37 -11.78 -2.05
C THR A 227 1.56 -11.65 -0.54
N LEU A 228 2.75 -12.02 -0.03
CA LEU A 228 3.13 -11.76 1.36
C LEU A 228 3.29 -10.24 1.56
N LEU A 229 2.38 -9.62 2.31
CA LEU A 229 2.36 -8.18 2.55
C LEU A 229 3.19 -7.78 3.77
N TYR A 230 3.19 -8.63 4.79
CA TYR A 230 3.85 -8.35 6.05
C TYR A 230 4.27 -9.64 6.73
N TYR A 231 5.45 -9.64 7.33
CA TYR A 231 5.92 -10.72 8.19
C TYR A 231 6.55 -10.13 9.45
N ALA A 232 6.18 -10.68 10.60
CA ALA A 232 6.86 -10.45 11.85
C ALA A 232 7.15 -11.79 12.52
N ASN A 233 8.38 -11.97 12.95
CA ASN A 233 8.82 -13.04 13.83
C ASN A 233 9.34 -12.46 15.15
N ASP A 234 9.99 -13.30 15.95
CA ASP A 234 10.47 -12.98 17.31
C ASP A 234 9.36 -12.45 18.24
N LEU A 235 8.13 -12.90 17.99
CA LEU A 235 7.05 -12.74 18.94
C LEU A 235 7.19 -13.81 20.04
N ASP A 236 6.84 -13.45 21.27
CA ASP A 236 6.74 -14.43 22.33
C ASP A 236 5.51 -15.35 22.12
N ALA A 237 5.35 -16.37 22.96
CA ALA A 237 4.22 -17.30 22.83
C ALA A 237 2.93 -16.76 23.46
N SER A 238 2.88 -15.49 23.89
CA SER A 238 1.72 -14.91 24.54
C SER A 238 0.60 -14.63 23.53
N GLN A 239 -0.44 -13.94 24.00
CA GLN A 239 -1.52 -13.51 23.12
C GLN A 239 -1.20 -12.13 22.56
N HIS A 240 -1.21 -12.04 21.23
CA HIS A 240 -1.00 -10.83 20.46
C HIS A 240 -2.30 -10.35 19.82
N MET A 241 -2.36 -9.06 19.52
CA MET A 241 -3.44 -8.42 18.75
C MET A 241 -2.86 -7.85 17.46
N LEU A 242 -3.25 -8.45 16.33
CA LEU A 242 -3.01 -7.93 14.99
C LEU A 242 -4.18 -7.05 14.56
N ILE A 243 -3.88 -5.87 14.01
CA ILE A 243 -4.84 -4.96 13.39
C ILE A 243 -4.30 -4.50 12.04
N ILE A 244 -5.09 -4.67 10.98
CA ILE A 244 -4.82 -4.22 9.61
C ILE A 244 -5.82 -3.11 9.30
N THR A 245 -5.36 -1.91 8.95
CA THR A 245 -6.20 -0.72 8.79
C THR A 245 -5.97 -0.05 7.45
N ASN A 246 -7.03 0.42 6.80
CA ASN A 246 -6.94 1.33 5.65
C ASN A 246 -6.68 2.76 6.18
N PRO A 247 -5.47 3.31 6.05
CA PRO A 247 -5.17 4.63 6.58
C PRO A 247 -5.89 5.73 5.81
N ALA A 248 -6.19 6.85 6.47
CA ALA A 248 -6.83 8.00 5.83
C ALA A 248 -5.95 8.68 4.77
N GLN A 249 -4.62 8.58 4.93
CA GLN A 249 -3.69 9.05 3.92
C GLN A 249 -3.60 8.01 2.80
N GLN A 250 -4.07 8.40 1.62
CA GLN A 250 -4.03 7.56 0.44
C GLN A 250 -2.73 7.78 -0.33
N THR A 251 -1.98 6.70 -0.56
CA THR A 251 -0.77 6.66 -1.38
C THR A 251 -1.03 5.70 -2.54
N GLY A 252 -1.51 6.25 -3.66
CA GLY A 252 -2.05 5.45 -4.77
C GLY A 252 -3.57 5.48 -4.79
N GLY A 253 -4.18 4.33 -5.05
CA GLY A 253 -5.64 4.21 -5.00
C GLY A 253 -6.17 3.93 -3.57
N PRO A 254 -7.49 3.78 -3.40
CA PRO A 254 -8.10 3.73 -2.08
C PRO A 254 -8.14 2.33 -1.44
N PHE A 255 -7.78 1.28 -2.19
CA PHE A 255 -8.05 -0.11 -1.81
C PHE A 255 -7.00 -0.65 -0.84
N ILE A 256 -7.45 -1.41 0.14
CA ILE A 256 -6.66 -2.45 0.79
C ILE A 256 -7.48 -3.74 0.81
N ASP A 257 -6.82 -4.87 1.00
CA ASP A 257 -7.50 -6.15 1.16
C ASP A 257 -6.79 -7.07 2.16
N LEU A 258 -7.45 -8.20 2.43
CA LEU A 258 -6.97 -9.31 3.24
C LEU A 258 -7.43 -10.61 2.58
N ASP A 259 -6.48 -11.51 2.32
CA ASP A 259 -6.71 -12.85 1.78
C ASP A 259 -6.52 -13.90 2.88
N SER A 260 -5.39 -13.87 3.59
CA SER A 260 -5.20 -14.74 4.74
C SER A 260 -4.13 -14.26 5.71
N ILE A 261 -4.17 -14.82 6.92
CA ILE A 261 -3.13 -14.65 7.95
C ILE A 261 -2.62 -16.03 8.35
N THR A 262 -1.31 -16.22 8.32
CA THR A 262 -0.67 -17.45 8.84
C THR A 262 0.05 -17.15 10.14
N VAL A 263 -0.29 -17.88 11.19
CA VAL A 263 0.37 -17.80 12.51
C VAL A 263 1.26 -19.02 12.69
N TYR A 264 2.52 -18.80 13.05
CA TYR A 264 3.49 -19.85 13.32
C TYR A 264 3.75 -19.94 14.82
N SER A 265 3.70 -21.16 15.36
CA SER A 265 3.93 -21.43 16.78
C SER A 265 5.03 -22.47 16.96
N ALA A 266 5.91 -22.23 17.91
CA ALA A 266 6.88 -23.23 18.35
C ALA A 266 6.33 -23.96 19.59
N SER A 267 6.30 -25.29 19.52
CA SER A 267 5.95 -26.13 20.67
C SER A 267 7.19 -26.94 21.10
N SER A 268 7.62 -26.79 22.35
CA SER A 268 8.66 -27.65 22.91
C SER A 268 8.06 -29.00 23.28
N LEU A 269 8.72 -30.09 22.87
CA LEU A 269 8.51 -31.38 23.47
C LEU A 269 9.22 -31.36 24.83
N ASP A 270 8.56 -30.93 25.89
CA ASP A 270 9.07 -31.23 27.23
C ASP A 270 8.98 -32.76 27.42
N PRO A 271 10.08 -33.49 27.64
CA PRO A 271 9.97 -34.77 28.32
C PRO A 271 9.51 -34.47 29.75
N THR A 272 8.48 -35.18 30.19
CA THR A 272 7.96 -35.20 31.55
C THR A 272 9.04 -34.98 32.64
N PRO A 273 8.70 -34.27 33.74
CA PRO A 273 9.66 -34.05 34.83
C PRO A 273 10.07 -35.39 35.43
N SER A 274 11.33 -35.77 35.23
CA SER A 274 11.96 -36.88 35.94
C SER A 274 12.23 -36.47 37.38
N ALA A 275 11.18 -36.42 38.20
CA ALA A 275 11.31 -36.47 39.65
C ALA A 275 11.25 -37.94 40.10
N LEU A 276 12.35 -38.67 39.88
CA LEU A 276 12.65 -39.89 40.63
C LEU A 276 13.50 -39.49 41.84
N ALA A 277 12.84 -39.12 42.93
CA ALA A 277 13.43 -39.13 44.26
C ALA A 277 12.50 -39.93 45.19
N ASN A 278 13.05 -41.04 45.70
CA ASN A 278 12.38 -42.06 46.48
C ASN A 278 12.31 -41.70 47.98
N GLN A 279 11.28 -42.22 48.66
CA GLN A 279 11.08 -42.33 50.14
C GLN A 279 10.74 -41.01 50.86
N ALA A 280 9.82 -40.89 51.83
CA ALA A 280 9.20 -41.84 52.78
C ALA A 280 7.85 -41.30 53.34
N ALA A 281 7.09 -42.16 54.03
CA ALA A 281 5.77 -41.91 54.62
C ALA A 281 5.71 -40.78 55.68
N GLY A 282 4.56 -40.08 55.75
CA GLY A 282 4.24 -39.13 56.83
C GLY A 282 2.85 -38.50 56.71
N THR A 283 2.05 -38.66 57.75
CA THR A 283 0.63 -38.32 57.90
C THR A 283 0.36 -36.82 58.11
N SER A 284 -0.77 -36.35 57.58
CA SER A 284 -1.64 -35.22 58.00
C SER A 284 -1.17 -33.74 58.00
N SER A 285 -2.14 -32.92 57.53
CA SER A 285 -2.51 -31.56 57.95
C SER A 285 -1.96 -30.34 57.19
N SER A 286 -2.92 -29.62 56.60
CA SER A 286 -3.04 -28.17 56.39
C SER A 286 -1.78 -27.28 56.34
N SER A 287 -1.61 -26.53 55.24
CA SER A 287 -1.74 -25.05 55.21
C SER A 287 -1.23 -24.40 53.90
N ARG A 288 -2.09 -23.52 53.36
CA ARG A 288 -1.91 -22.22 52.66
C ARG A 288 -0.72 -21.89 51.71
N SER A 289 -1.11 -21.06 50.73
CA SER A 289 -0.37 -20.15 49.82
C SER A 289 0.04 -20.74 48.46
N GLY A 290 -0.19 -20.13 47.29
CA GLY A 290 -0.79 -18.85 46.88
C GLY A 290 -1.13 -18.90 45.37
N PRO A 291 -1.88 -17.94 44.81
CA PRO A 291 -2.52 -18.08 43.50
C PRO A 291 -1.60 -17.69 42.34
N SER A 292 -1.45 -18.57 41.34
CA SER A 292 -1.04 -18.17 39.99
C SER A 292 -2.22 -17.49 39.32
N SER A 293 -2.10 -16.18 39.10
CA SER A 293 -3.12 -15.33 38.48
C SER A 293 -3.28 -15.65 36.99
N ALA A 294 -4.13 -16.63 36.68
CA ALA A 294 -4.81 -16.70 35.39
C ALA A 294 -6.00 -15.73 35.44
N LEU A 295 -6.02 -14.73 34.56
CA LEU A 295 -7.16 -13.81 34.43
C LEU A 295 -8.39 -14.63 34.03
N SER A 296 -9.37 -14.68 34.94
CA SER A 296 -10.65 -15.36 34.70
C SER A 296 -11.28 -14.83 33.42
N THR A 297 -11.87 -15.71 32.62
CA THR A 297 -12.62 -15.42 31.37
C THR A 297 -13.64 -14.28 31.51
N LYS A 298 -14.07 -13.94 32.75
CA LYS A 298 -14.94 -12.79 33.04
C LYS A 298 -14.24 -11.42 32.98
N ALA A 299 -12.91 -11.37 33.08
CA ALA A 299 -12.10 -10.16 32.93
C ALA A 299 -11.84 -9.79 31.45
N MET A 300 -11.76 -10.79 30.56
CA MET A 300 -11.62 -10.61 29.10
C MET A 300 -12.81 -9.87 28.49
N ILE A 301 -14.04 -10.17 28.92
CA ILE A 301 -15.25 -9.48 28.45
C ILE A 301 -15.26 -8.00 28.92
N GLY A 302 -14.70 -7.71 30.10
CA GLY A 302 -14.65 -6.35 30.64
C GLY A 302 -13.71 -5.41 29.87
N ILE A 303 -12.58 -5.92 29.36
CA ILE A 303 -11.59 -5.11 28.64
C ILE A 303 -12.04 -4.84 27.20
N VAL A 304 -12.62 -5.85 26.52
CA VAL A 304 -13.13 -5.68 25.14
C VAL A 304 -14.29 -4.68 25.11
N VAL A 305 -15.22 -4.75 26.06
CA VAL A 305 -16.33 -3.78 26.16
C VAL A 305 -15.83 -2.37 26.51
N GLY A 306 -14.80 -2.26 27.36
CA GLY A 306 -14.19 -0.98 27.72
C GLY A 306 -13.52 -0.28 26.54
N VAL A 307 -12.75 -1.01 25.72
CA VAL A 307 -12.07 -0.45 24.54
C VAL A 307 -13.08 -0.09 23.45
N VAL A 308 -14.08 -0.93 23.20
CA VAL A 308 -15.18 -0.63 22.26
C VAL A 308 -15.95 0.62 22.70
N PHE A 309 -16.22 0.79 24.00
CA PHE A 309 -16.90 1.98 24.51
C PHE A 309 -16.06 3.25 24.35
N VAL A 310 -14.76 3.20 24.62
CA VAL A 310 -13.85 4.35 24.44
C VAL A 310 -13.74 4.74 22.96
N VAL A 311 -13.65 3.75 22.05
CA VAL A 311 -13.63 3.99 20.60
C VAL A 311 -14.96 4.59 20.12
N LEU A 312 -16.10 4.07 20.58
CA LEU A 312 -17.41 4.62 20.23
C LEU A 312 -17.61 6.05 20.74
N VAL A 313 -17.13 6.38 21.95
CA VAL A 313 -17.15 7.74 22.49
C VAL A 313 -16.24 8.67 21.68
N LEU A 314 -15.04 8.21 21.30
CA LEU A 314 -14.13 8.99 20.46
C LEU A 314 -14.74 9.30 19.09
N LEU A 315 -15.38 8.31 18.45
CA LEU A 315 -16.08 8.47 17.17
C LEU A 315 -17.27 9.44 17.30
N ALA A 316 -18.04 9.38 18.39
CA ALA A 316 -19.14 10.31 18.65
C ALA A 316 -18.65 11.75 18.83
N VAL A 317 -17.52 11.97 19.51
CA VAL A 317 -16.91 13.29 19.68
C VAL A 317 -16.43 13.84 18.34
N ILE A 318 -15.77 13.03 17.51
CA ILE A 318 -15.32 13.43 16.17
C ILE A 318 -16.52 13.80 15.29
N MET A 319 -17.58 13.00 15.30
CA MET A 319 -18.83 13.30 14.57
C MET A 319 -19.44 14.63 15.02
N LEU A 320 -19.48 14.91 16.33
CA LEU A 320 -19.98 16.17 16.88
C LEU A 320 -19.14 17.38 16.44
N LEU A 321 -17.82 17.25 16.36
CA LEU A 321 -16.91 18.29 15.89
C LEU A 321 -17.11 18.58 14.39
N VAL A 322 -17.33 17.54 13.57
CA VAL A 322 -17.62 17.69 12.14
C VAL A 322 -18.98 18.36 11.92
N LEU A 323 -20.01 17.96 12.66
CA LEU A 323 -21.33 18.61 12.59
C LEU A 323 -21.28 20.08 13.05
N ARG A 324 -20.47 20.40 14.06
CA ARG A 324 -20.22 21.78 14.49
C ARG A 324 -19.49 22.60 13.42
N ARG A 325 -18.52 22.03 12.71
CA ARG A 325 -17.85 22.69 11.58
C ARG A 325 -18.81 22.92 10.40
N LYS A 326 -19.64 21.93 10.05
CA LYS A 326 -20.66 22.09 8.98
C LYS A 326 -21.70 23.16 9.31
N ARG A 327 -22.19 23.23 10.56
CA ARG A 327 -23.13 24.28 10.98
C ARG A 327 -22.52 25.69 10.98
N ARG A 328 -21.22 25.83 11.22
CA ARG A 328 -20.51 27.11 11.10
C ARG A 328 -20.37 27.56 9.64
N ALA A 329 -20.14 26.62 8.71
CA ALA A 329 -20.10 26.91 7.28
C ALA A 329 -21.47 27.35 6.73
N GLN A 330 -22.58 26.79 7.24
CA GLN A 330 -23.94 27.18 6.82
C GLN A 330 -24.43 28.51 7.39
N ARG A 331 -23.77 29.07 8.41
CA ARG A 331 -24.12 30.39 8.97
C ARG A 331 -23.51 31.58 8.23
N GLN A 332 -22.72 31.35 7.19
CA GLN A 332 -22.13 32.42 6.36
C GLN A 332 -22.93 32.74 5.09
N THR A 333 -24.08 32.10 4.87
CA THR A 333 -24.94 32.35 3.69
C THR A 333 -26.39 32.59 4.11
N MET A 334 -26.65 33.61 4.91
CA MET A 334 -27.97 34.27 4.97
C MET A 334 -27.78 35.68 5.53
N ASP A 335 -27.63 36.65 4.64
CA ASP A 335 -28.03 38.02 4.89
C ASP A 335 -28.55 38.64 3.59
N VAL A 336 -29.51 39.55 3.74
CA VAL A 336 -30.22 40.41 2.79
C VAL A 336 -31.61 39.94 2.28
N ASP A 337 -32.55 40.80 2.67
CA ASP A 337 -34.02 40.85 2.73
C ASP A 337 -34.73 41.13 1.38
N PRO A 338 -36.05 40.86 1.21
CA PRO A 338 -36.80 41.08 -0.03
C PRO A 338 -37.75 42.30 0.01
N LYS A 339 -37.92 43.00 -1.13
CA LYS A 339 -39.12 43.83 -1.45
C LYS A 339 -39.12 44.32 -2.92
N THR A 340 -39.99 43.80 -3.80
CA THR A 340 -41.30 44.35 -4.31
C THR A 340 -41.18 45.11 -5.66
N PRO A 341 -42.26 45.32 -6.46
CA PRO A 341 -42.41 44.75 -7.81
C PRO A 341 -42.66 45.86 -8.89
N VAL A 342 -43.18 45.49 -10.07
CA VAL A 342 -44.13 46.21 -10.96
C VAL A 342 -43.74 46.14 -12.46
N ASP A 343 -44.58 45.43 -13.20
CA ASP A 343 -45.17 45.62 -14.55
C ASP A 343 -44.41 46.31 -15.69
N ALA A 344 -44.44 45.69 -16.89
CA ALA A 344 -45.28 46.15 -18.03
C ALA A 344 -44.81 45.62 -19.40
N GLU A 345 -45.77 45.05 -20.13
CA GLU A 345 -46.03 45.19 -21.58
C GLU A 345 -45.07 44.64 -22.67
N LEU A 346 -45.65 43.73 -23.46
CA LEU A 346 -45.40 43.42 -24.89
C LEU A 346 -45.62 44.70 -25.76
N PRO A 347 -45.30 44.80 -27.09
CA PRO A 347 -45.24 43.70 -28.08
C PRO A 347 -44.32 43.86 -29.34
N LEU A 348 -44.30 42.81 -30.18
CA LEU A 348 -44.31 42.81 -31.66
C LEU A 348 -43.13 43.40 -32.48
N GLN A 349 -42.45 42.55 -33.28
CA GLN A 349 -42.39 42.57 -34.77
C GLN A 349 -41.15 41.85 -35.35
N ALA A 350 -41.39 40.82 -36.17
CA ALA A 350 -40.51 40.42 -37.29
C ALA A 350 -40.85 41.30 -38.53
N PRO A 351 -40.21 41.23 -39.74
CA PRO A 351 -39.32 40.18 -40.27
C PRO A 351 -38.20 40.62 -41.29
N ASN A 352 -37.41 39.63 -41.76
CA ASN A 352 -36.75 39.47 -43.08
C ASN A 352 -35.57 40.36 -43.56
N MET A 353 -34.46 39.71 -43.98
CA MET A 353 -33.73 39.82 -45.29
C MET A 353 -32.41 38.99 -45.20
N ARG A 354 -32.27 37.80 -45.81
CA ARG A 354 -31.84 37.43 -47.19
C ARG A 354 -30.37 37.79 -47.60
N PHE A 355 -29.55 36.72 -47.77
CA PHE A 355 -28.63 36.36 -48.88
C PHE A 355 -27.39 37.26 -49.21
N THR A 356 -26.16 36.82 -49.58
CA THR A 356 -25.47 35.56 -50.03
C THR A 356 -23.93 35.65 -49.67
N PRO A 357 -22.91 34.98 -50.29
CA PRO A 357 -21.94 34.10 -49.61
C PRO A 357 -20.47 34.57 -49.74
N ILE A 358 -19.51 33.81 -49.18
CA ILE A 358 -18.16 33.48 -49.72
C ILE A 358 -17.37 32.74 -48.61
N SER A 359 -17.05 31.48 -48.86
CA SER A 359 -16.02 30.68 -48.15
C SER A 359 -14.70 30.77 -48.97
N PRO A 360 -13.53 30.23 -48.56
CA PRO A 360 -13.23 29.40 -47.37
C PRO A 360 -11.92 29.80 -46.63
N GLN A 361 -11.73 29.28 -45.42
CA GLN A 361 -10.47 28.62 -45.02
C GLN A 361 -10.65 27.95 -43.65
N GLN A 362 -10.65 26.61 -43.64
CA GLN A 362 -10.49 25.82 -42.43
C GLN A 362 -9.00 25.60 -42.15
N PRO A 363 -8.62 25.47 -40.88
CA PRO A 363 -7.94 24.25 -40.47
C PRO A 363 -8.56 23.57 -39.25
N MET A 364 -8.71 22.24 -39.37
CA MET A 364 -8.65 21.16 -38.35
C MET A 364 -9.43 21.29 -37.03
N PRO A 365 -10.30 20.30 -36.69
CA PRO A 365 -10.91 20.25 -35.37
C PRO A 365 -9.97 19.60 -34.35
N THR A 366 -9.59 20.36 -33.32
CA THR A 366 -9.14 19.83 -32.03
C THR A 366 -10.33 19.26 -31.28
N PHE A 367 -10.34 17.93 -31.07
CA PHE A 367 -11.28 17.29 -30.15
C PHE A 367 -10.94 17.69 -28.71
N SER A 368 -11.64 18.69 -28.19
CA SER A 368 -11.72 18.93 -26.74
C SER A 368 -12.77 17.97 -26.18
N ARG A 369 -12.35 16.86 -25.56
CA ARG A 369 -13.29 16.00 -24.82
C ARG A 369 -13.74 16.76 -23.58
N LEU A 370 -15.04 17.02 -23.52
CA LEU A 370 -15.77 17.45 -22.34
C LEU A 370 -15.46 16.52 -21.16
N ALA A 371 -15.08 17.11 -20.05
CA ALA A 371 -15.13 16.46 -18.75
C ALA A 371 -16.60 16.29 -18.35
N THR A 372 -17.15 15.10 -18.60
CA THR A 372 -18.45 14.71 -18.09
C THR A 372 -18.30 14.41 -16.60
N ARG A 373 -18.90 15.24 -15.75
CA ARG A 373 -19.13 14.94 -14.34
C ARG A 373 -20.05 13.72 -14.26
N THR A 374 -19.47 12.54 -14.05
CA THR A 374 -20.20 11.35 -13.61
C THR A 374 -20.37 11.43 -12.09
N SER A 375 -21.58 11.13 -11.61
CA SER A 375 -21.78 10.81 -10.19
C SER A 375 -20.93 9.58 -9.88
N MET A 376 -19.95 9.73 -8.99
CA MET A 376 -19.07 8.63 -8.61
C MET A 376 -19.84 7.63 -7.76
N HIS A 377 -20.38 6.59 -8.38
CA HIS A 377 -20.45 5.29 -7.74
C HIS A 377 -19.04 4.70 -7.81
N SER A 378 -18.46 4.32 -6.67
CA SER A 378 -17.15 3.68 -6.63
C SER A 378 -17.22 2.36 -7.37
N ILE A 379 -16.79 2.34 -8.63
CA ILE A 379 -16.65 1.11 -9.40
C ILE A 379 -15.34 0.48 -8.94
N ALA A 380 -15.42 -0.62 -8.18
CA ALA A 380 -14.25 -1.41 -7.86
C ALA A 380 -13.59 -1.89 -9.16
N PRO A 381 -12.24 -1.90 -9.27
CA PRO A 381 -11.55 -2.46 -10.42
C PRO A 381 -12.07 -3.85 -10.79
N SER A 382 -11.98 -4.21 -12.07
CA SER A 382 -12.49 -5.50 -12.59
C SER A 382 -11.90 -6.72 -11.87
N TYR A 383 -10.72 -6.59 -11.27
CA TYR A 383 -10.13 -7.66 -10.46
C TYR A 383 -10.88 -7.92 -9.14
N TYR A 384 -11.60 -6.96 -8.56
CA TYR A 384 -12.44 -7.18 -7.38
C TYR A 384 -13.90 -7.53 -7.70
N ALA A 385 -14.35 -7.27 -8.93
CA ALA A 385 -15.73 -7.55 -9.34
C ALA A 385 -16.04 -9.05 -9.29
N SER A 386 -17.14 -9.42 -8.62
CA SER A 386 -17.63 -10.80 -8.57
C SER A 386 -18.31 -11.18 -9.89
N ASN A 387 -18.24 -12.47 -10.24
CA ASN A 387 -18.85 -12.99 -11.48
C ASN A 387 -20.40 -12.98 -11.45
N ASN A 388 -21.01 -12.62 -10.33
CA ASN A 388 -22.46 -12.65 -10.13
C ASN A 388 -23.15 -11.28 -10.28
N ALA A 389 -22.45 -10.27 -10.81
CA ALA A 389 -23.06 -9.00 -11.18
C ALA A 389 -23.89 -9.16 -12.47
N SER A 390 -25.09 -9.73 -12.35
CA SER A 390 -26.13 -9.56 -13.35
C SER A 390 -26.44 -8.07 -13.46
N SER A 391 -25.90 -7.41 -14.49
CA SER A 391 -26.25 -6.04 -14.83
C SER A 391 -27.69 -6.02 -15.32
N SER A 392 -28.65 -5.82 -14.42
CA SER A 392 -30.01 -5.45 -14.81
C SER A 392 -29.96 -4.06 -15.44
N SER A 393 -30.09 -3.99 -16.77
CA SER A 393 -30.27 -2.75 -17.49
C SER A 393 -31.58 -2.10 -17.05
N PHE A 394 -31.51 -1.07 -16.23
CA PHE A 394 -32.64 -0.16 -16.04
C PHE A 394 -32.72 0.75 -17.27
N ASP A 395 -33.64 0.43 -18.17
CA ASP A 395 -34.05 1.30 -19.27
C ASP A 395 -34.71 2.56 -18.66
N SER A 396 -34.08 3.72 -18.81
CA SER A 396 -34.60 5.01 -18.35
C SER A 396 -34.97 5.86 -19.54
N THR A 397 -36.26 5.89 -19.86
CA THR A 397 -36.87 6.86 -20.78
C THR A 397 -37.14 8.16 -20.03
N THR A 398 -36.24 9.14 -20.17
CA THR A 398 -36.57 10.56 -19.92
C THR A 398 -35.95 11.44 -21.02
N PRO A 399 -36.69 12.40 -21.59
CA PRO A 399 -36.23 13.21 -22.72
C PRO A 399 -35.28 14.32 -22.27
N MET A 400 -34.18 14.50 -22.99
CA MET A 400 -33.21 15.57 -22.79
C MET A 400 -33.84 16.95 -23.13
N MET A 401 -33.93 17.84 -22.13
CA MET A 401 -34.09 19.28 -22.36
C MET A 401 -32.71 19.95 -22.44
N LEU A 402 -32.50 20.72 -23.52
CA LEU A 402 -31.33 21.58 -23.73
C LEU A 402 -31.31 22.76 -22.74
N PRO A 403 -30.13 23.19 -22.23
CA PRO A 403 -30.01 24.41 -21.45
C PRO A 403 -29.93 25.67 -22.35
N PRO A 404 -30.41 26.85 -21.90
CA PRO A 404 -30.22 28.12 -22.59
C PRO A 404 -28.86 28.79 -22.26
N ASP A 405 -28.39 29.62 -23.20
CA ASP A 405 -27.10 30.31 -23.23
C ASP A 405 -26.89 31.36 -22.12
N VAL A 406 -25.63 31.51 -21.71
CA VAL A 406 -25.11 32.48 -20.73
C VAL A 406 -24.62 33.76 -21.44
N PRO A 407 -24.93 34.99 -20.98
CA PRO A 407 -24.38 36.21 -21.56
C PRO A 407 -22.91 36.46 -21.14
N THR A 408 -22.09 36.91 -22.07
CA THR A 408 -20.69 37.30 -21.84
C THR A 408 -20.58 38.76 -21.39
N LEU A 409 -19.88 39.00 -20.28
CA LEU A 409 -19.52 40.34 -19.77
C LEU A 409 -18.19 40.79 -20.39
N GLY A 410 -18.18 42.00 -20.96
CA GLY A 410 -17.02 42.61 -21.63
C GLY A 410 -15.89 43.02 -20.67
N LEU A 411 -14.65 42.85 -21.14
CA LEU A 411 -13.43 43.21 -20.41
C LEU A 411 -13.15 44.72 -20.41
N PRO A 412 -12.58 45.31 -19.34
CA PRO A 412 -12.23 46.72 -19.30
C PRO A 412 -10.98 47.06 -20.14
N ARG A 413 -11.01 48.22 -20.79
CA ARG A 413 -9.90 48.84 -21.55
C ARG A 413 -8.78 49.33 -20.62
N VAL A 414 -7.53 49.13 -21.03
CA VAL A 414 -6.32 49.71 -20.43
C VAL A 414 -6.14 51.17 -20.88
N PRO A 415 -5.79 52.13 -19.99
CA PRO A 415 -5.52 53.50 -20.41
C PRO A 415 -4.12 53.67 -21.02
N THR A 416 -4.09 54.28 -22.19
CA THR A 416 -2.92 54.80 -22.90
C THR A 416 -2.47 56.14 -22.27
N ARG A 417 -1.17 56.30 -21.96
CA ARG A 417 -0.58 57.61 -21.60
C ARG A 417 0.39 58.06 -22.69
N ALA A 418 0.13 59.25 -23.23
CA ALA A 418 0.93 59.96 -24.24
C ALA A 418 1.95 60.94 -23.58
N PRO A 419 2.92 61.49 -24.34
CA PRO A 419 4.24 61.88 -23.84
C PRO A 419 4.45 63.39 -23.64
N SER A 420 5.48 63.79 -22.87
CA SER A 420 6.16 65.09 -23.06
C SER A 420 7.62 65.10 -22.56
N ARG A 421 8.38 66.02 -23.14
CA ARG A 421 9.83 66.09 -23.39
C ARG A 421 10.67 66.83 -22.32
N SER A 422 11.97 66.50 -22.36
CA SER A 422 13.20 67.34 -22.35
C SER A 422 13.89 67.84 -21.07
N GLY A 423 15.23 67.66 -21.07
CA GLY A 423 16.27 68.48 -20.41
C GLY A 423 17.21 67.65 -19.52
N ALA A 424 18.35 67.15 -20.03
CA ALA A 424 19.73 67.67 -19.84
C ALA A 424 20.18 67.68 -18.35
N GLN A 425 21.35 67.22 -17.90
CA GLN A 425 22.69 67.09 -18.48
C GLN A 425 23.62 66.39 -17.44
N GLN A 426 24.75 65.81 -17.88
CA GLN A 426 25.98 65.46 -17.10
C GLN A 426 25.84 64.31 -16.06
N GLY A 427 26.66 63.26 -15.98
CA GLY A 427 28.04 63.01 -16.42
C GLY A 427 28.88 62.69 -15.18
N LEU A 428 29.27 61.42 -14.96
CA LEU A 428 30.57 61.03 -14.37
C LEU A 428 30.77 59.50 -14.36
N MET A 429 31.89 59.07 -14.93
CA MET A 429 32.51 57.75 -14.84
C MET A 429 33.27 57.59 -13.50
N VAL A 430 33.30 56.39 -12.91
CA VAL A 430 34.47 55.71 -12.26
C VAL A 430 34.09 54.20 -12.12
N SER A 431 34.61 53.29 -12.96
CA SER A 431 35.78 52.38 -12.79
C SER A 431 35.75 51.39 -11.60
N PRO A 432 35.95 50.06 -11.82
CA PRO A 432 36.13 49.06 -10.78
C PRO A 432 37.62 48.79 -10.51
N ASP A 433 38.09 48.99 -9.28
CA ASP A 433 39.45 48.62 -8.89
C ASP A 433 39.51 47.22 -8.26
N ALA A 434 40.45 46.45 -8.80
CA ALA A 434 40.98 45.21 -8.30
C ALA A 434 41.93 45.45 -7.12
N TYR A 435 42.02 44.50 -6.19
CA TYR A 435 43.25 44.31 -5.41
C TYR A 435 43.61 42.82 -5.30
N ARG A 436 44.85 42.55 -5.73
CA ARG A 436 45.60 41.30 -5.64
C ARG A 436 46.38 41.25 -4.31
N TYR A 437 46.64 40.01 -3.88
CA TYR A 437 47.85 39.49 -3.22
C TYR A 437 48.37 40.08 -1.90
N SER A 438 48.50 39.18 -0.91
CA SER A 438 49.78 38.94 -0.22
C SER A 438 49.76 37.56 0.44
N GLY A 439 50.75 36.72 0.13
CA GLY A 439 51.04 35.47 0.83
C GLY A 439 52.17 35.59 1.86
N THR A 440 52.65 34.42 2.30
CA THR A 440 53.78 34.11 3.23
C THR A 440 53.47 34.32 4.71
N CYS A 441 53.79 33.41 5.66
CA CYS A 441 54.65 32.22 5.73
C CYS A 441 53.98 31.10 6.53
#